data_AF-A0A6A4CD95-F1
#
_entry.id   AF-A0A6A4CD95-F1
#
_cell.length_a   1.000
_cell.length_b   1.000
_cell.length_c   1.000
_cell.angle_alpha   90.00
_cell.angle_beta   90.00
_cell.angle_gamma   90.00
#
_symmetry.space_group_name_H-M   'P 1'
#
loop_
_entity.id
_entity.type
_entity.pdbx_description
1 polymer ?
#
loop_
_entity_poly.entity_id
_entity_poly.type
_entity_poly.pdbx_seq_one_letter_code
_entity_poly.pdbx_strand_id
1 'polypeptide(L)'
;MKSAARNFNSTVVISLLQSSPEVFELFDDVLLMNDGSIMVHGKREDVVPYFEHMGFHCPPRKDVADFLLDLGTDKKDAYIVEGGPNSVPYQSDEFAARFKDSSIFHTTLKLLDAPMQDSIVLADLKPFRQTFAEDLSTLFARQVKLKLRDTTYLVGRAVMGLLYGSTFWQMDDSNSQLILGLLMFLSMSQASQGSTYIDARTVF
;
A
#
# COMPACT_ATOMS: atom_id res chain seq x y z
N MET A 1 -9.20 12.98 -6.29
CA MET A 1 -9.14 12.57 -4.86
C MET A 1 -9.56 13.69 -3.92
N LYS A 2 -8.96 14.88 -4.02
CA LYS A 2 -9.36 16.07 -3.25
C LYS A 2 -10.86 16.38 -3.29
N SER A 3 -11.47 16.33 -4.49
CA SER A 3 -12.92 16.50 -4.63
C SER A 3 -13.74 15.43 -3.92
N ALA A 4 -13.31 14.15 -3.98
CA ALA A 4 -14.00 13.07 -3.28
C ALA A 4 -13.90 13.24 -1.76
N ALA A 5 -12.72 13.56 -1.23
CA ALA A 5 -12.53 13.80 0.20
C ALA A 5 -13.44 14.93 0.72
N ARG A 6 -13.53 16.03 -0.03
CA ARG A 6 -14.43 17.16 0.30
C ARG A 6 -15.91 16.77 0.21
N ASN A 7 -16.31 16.07 -0.85
CA ASN A 7 -17.70 15.69 -1.06
C ASN A 7 -18.20 14.65 -0.04
N PHE A 8 -17.33 13.75 0.39
CA PHE A 8 -17.65 12.70 1.36
C PHE A 8 -17.30 13.07 2.79
N ASN A 9 -16.89 14.33 3.05
CA ASN A 9 -16.41 14.81 4.34
C ASN A 9 -15.47 13.80 5.04
N SER A 10 -14.53 13.26 4.26
CA SER A 10 -13.70 12.11 4.65
C SER A 10 -12.25 12.53 4.79
N THR A 11 -11.59 12.07 5.86
CA THR A 11 -10.15 12.21 6.06
C THR A 11 -9.41 11.15 5.23
N VAL A 12 -8.46 11.59 4.41
CA VAL A 12 -7.67 10.71 3.55
C VAL A 12 -6.19 10.89 3.89
N VAL A 13 -5.54 9.80 4.29
CA VAL A 13 -4.10 9.75 4.55
C VAL A 13 -3.45 8.94 3.43
N ILE A 14 -2.40 9.50 2.83
CA ILE A 14 -1.69 8.90 1.69
C ILE A 14 -0.19 8.98 1.96
N SER A 15 0.51 7.89 1.69
CA SER A 15 1.98 7.86 1.65
C SER A 15 2.44 7.79 0.20
N LEU A 16 3.26 8.75 -0.24
CA LEU A 16 3.81 8.81 -1.60
C LEU A 16 5.34 8.73 -1.55
N LEU A 17 5.93 7.89 -2.41
CA LEU A 17 7.39 7.75 -2.50
C LEU A 17 8.01 8.82 -3.41
N GLN A 18 7.34 9.19 -4.50
CA GLN A 18 7.70 10.27 -5.41
C GLN A 18 6.42 10.85 -6.01
N SER A 19 5.99 12.01 -5.51
CA SER A 19 4.84 12.72 -6.05
C SER A 19 5.32 13.76 -7.07
N SER A 20 4.60 13.90 -8.18
CA SER A 20 4.80 15.06 -9.06
C SER A 20 4.40 16.37 -8.36
N PRO A 21 4.87 17.53 -8.83
CA PRO A 21 4.58 18.81 -8.17
C PRO A 21 3.08 19.10 -8.15
N GLU A 22 2.40 18.78 -9.25
CA GLU A 22 0.94 18.92 -9.39
C GLU A 22 0.17 18.12 -8.33
N VAL A 23 0.68 16.93 -7.96
CA VAL A 23 0.06 16.10 -6.92
C VAL A 23 0.37 16.65 -5.55
N PHE A 24 1.60 17.14 -5.33
CA PHE A 24 1.99 17.78 -4.08
C PHE A 24 1.08 18.98 -3.75
N GLU A 25 0.75 19.80 -4.74
CA GLU A 25 -0.15 20.96 -4.59
C GLU A 25 -1.58 20.62 -4.15
N LEU A 26 -2.02 19.36 -4.33
CA LEU A 26 -3.36 18.93 -3.94
C LEU A 26 -3.47 18.68 -2.42
N PHE A 27 -2.36 18.49 -1.71
CA PHE A 27 -2.38 18.23 -0.27
C PHE A 27 -2.63 19.50 0.55
N ASP A 28 -3.41 19.34 1.61
CA ASP A 28 -3.69 20.40 2.57
C ASP A 28 -2.60 20.41 3.66
N ASP A 29 -2.27 19.22 4.22
CA ASP A 29 -1.19 19.00 5.18
C ASP A 29 -0.13 18.02 4.66
N VAL A 30 1.11 18.19 5.10
CA VAL A 30 2.27 17.37 4.74
C VAL A 30 2.95 16.89 6.02
N LEU A 31 3.20 15.58 6.09
CA LEU A 31 3.99 14.91 7.12
C LEU A 31 5.26 14.34 6.48
N LEU A 32 6.41 14.83 6.90
CA LEU A 32 7.71 14.30 6.47
C LEU A 32 8.34 13.50 7.61
N MET A 33 8.78 12.29 7.30
CA MET A 33 9.44 11.38 8.25
C MET A 33 10.77 10.91 7.68
N ASN A 34 11.75 10.74 8.56
CA ASN A 34 13.04 10.14 8.24
C ASN A 34 13.51 9.26 9.40
N ASP A 35 13.90 8.03 9.10
CA ASP A 35 14.37 7.02 10.07
C ASP A 35 13.47 6.88 11.32
N GLY A 36 12.15 6.86 11.12
CA GLY A 36 11.15 6.77 12.20
C GLY A 36 10.88 8.08 12.96
N SER A 37 11.67 9.13 12.71
CA SER A 37 11.53 10.46 13.31
C SER A 37 10.72 11.41 12.41
N ILE A 38 9.88 12.25 13.00
CA ILE A 38 9.10 13.26 12.28
C ILE A 38 9.96 14.51 12.10
N MET A 39 10.22 14.87 10.85
CA MET A 39 10.99 16.07 10.50
C MET A 39 10.11 17.33 10.49
N VAL A 40 8.88 17.21 9.99
CA VAL A 40 7.87 18.28 10.02
C VAL A 40 6.46 17.70 9.82
N HIS A 41 5.47 18.31 10.46
CA HIS A 41 4.05 18.04 10.21
C HIS A 41 3.26 19.35 10.29
N GLY A 42 2.70 19.79 9.16
CA GLY A 42 1.89 21.00 9.10
C GLY A 42 1.37 21.27 7.69
N LYS A 43 0.83 22.48 7.48
CA LYS A 43 0.30 22.89 6.18
C LYS A 43 1.38 22.87 5.14
N ARG A 44 1.03 22.43 3.92
CA ARG A 44 1.94 22.39 2.77
C ARG A 44 2.69 23.71 2.54
N GLU A 45 2.00 24.83 2.73
CA GLU A 45 2.54 26.18 2.50
C GLU A 45 3.60 26.59 3.53
N ASP A 46 3.56 26.03 4.74
CA ASP A 46 4.47 26.36 5.84
C ASP A 46 5.73 25.48 5.82
N VAL A 47 5.69 24.34 5.11
CA VAL A 47 6.78 23.35 5.10
C VAL A 47 8.04 23.86 4.41
N VAL A 48 7.94 24.47 3.23
CA VAL A 48 9.12 25.00 2.53
C VAL A 48 9.76 26.15 3.32
N PRO A 49 9.00 27.18 3.76
CA PRO A 49 9.55 28.23 4.62
C PRO A 49 10.22 27.68 5.88
N TYR A 50 9.68 26.64 6.51
CA TYR A 50 10.29 26.02 7.69
C TYR A 50 11.72 25.52 7.44
N PHE A 51 11.96 24.84 6.31
CA PHE A 51 13.30 24.38 5.93
C PHE A 51 14.20 25.55 5.48
N GLU A 52 13.65 26.60 4.86
CA GLU A 52 14.39 27.81 4.52
C GLU A 52 14.92 28.56 5.75
N HIS A 53 14.11 28.70 6.80
CA HIS A 53 14.56 29.29 8.07
C HIS A 53 15.63 28.44 8.77
N MET A 54 15.67 27.15 8.47
CA MET A 54 16.67 26.21 8.99
C MET A 54 17.98 26.24 8.22
N GLY A 55 18.02 26.89 7.04
CA GLY A 55 19.22 27.02 6.19
C GLY A 55 19.22 26.17 4.92
N PHE A 56 18.10 25.52 4.58
CA PHE A 56 17.94 24.75 3.34
C PHE A 56 17.13 25.54 2.30
N HIS A 57 17.63 25.69 1.09
CA HIS A 57 16.90 26.39 0.03
C HIS A 57 16.56 25.48 -1.15
N CYS A 58 15.30 25.53 -1.60
CA CYS A 58 14.84 24.78 -2.75
C CYS A 58 15.24 25.50 -4.05
N PRO A 59 16.01 24.87 -4.97
CA PRO A 59 16.38 25.47 -6.23
C PRO A 59 15.15 25.75 -7.11
N PRO A 60 15.14 26.83 -7.91
CA PRO A 60 13.96 27.27 -8.67
C PRO A 60 13.52 26.30 -9.79
N ARG A 61 14.35 25.32 -10.15
CA ARG A 61 14.06 24.30 -11.18
C ARG A 61 13.80 22.91 -10.59
N LYS A 62 13.85 22.76 -9.27
CA LYS A 62 13.66 21.48 -8.58
C LYS A 62 12.22 21.40 -8.07
N ASP A 63 11.63 20.21 -8.15
CA ASP A 63 10.33 19.93 -7.55
C ASP A 63 10.44 20.01 -6.02
N VAL A 64 9.47 20.68 -5.39
CA VAL A 64 9.37 20.78 -3.94
C VAL A 64 9.26 19.40 -3.29
N ALA A 65 8.50 18.48 -3.88
CA ALA A 65 8.36 17.13 -3.33
C ALA A 65 9.69 16.38 -3.34
N ASP A 66 10.43 16.46 -4.45
CA ASP A 66 11.78 15.90 -4.54
C ASP A 66 12.76 16.55 -3.55
N PHE A 67 12.70 17.88 -3.41
CA PHE A 67 13.54 18.61 -2.47
C PHE A 67 13.30 18.10 -1.04
N LEU A 68 12.03 18.00 -0.60
CA LEU A 68 11.68 17.51 0.73
C LEU A 68 12.12 16.07 0.96
N LEU A 69 12.04 15.20 -0.06
CA LEU A 69 12.54 13.84 0.02
C LEU A 69 14.07 13.79 0.11
N ASP A 70 14.77 14.61 -0.68
CA ASP A 70 16.23 14.65 -0.67
C ASP A 70 16.79 15.16 0.68
N LEU A 71 16.07 16.04 1.41
CA LEU A 71 16.44 16.48 2.77
C LEU A 71 16.54 15.33 3.78
N GLY A 72 15.77 14.25 3.57
CA GLY A 72 15.84 13.04 4.39
C GLY A 72 17.02 12.12 4.04
N THR A 73 17.83 12.47 3.05
CA THR A 73 18.91 11.62 2.53
C THR A 73 20.27 12.31 2.58
N ASP A 74 21.31 11.60 2.13
CA ASP A 74 22.68 12.15 1.99
C ASP A 74 22.78 13.27 0.94
N LYS A 75 21.73 13.53 0.15
CA LYS A 75 21.69 14.61 -0.85
C LYS A 75 21.37 15.98 -0.26
N LYS A 76 21.04 16.08 1.02
CA LYS A 76 20.68 17.34 1.69
C LYS A 76 21.75 18.42 1.57
N ASP A 77 23.02 18.03 1.47
CA ASP A 77 24.17 18.95 1.38
C ASP A 77 24.10 19.86 0.15
N ALA A 78 23.45 19.41 -0.92
CA ALA A 78 23.25 20.19 -2.14
C ALA A 78 22.31 21.40 -1.96
N TYR A 79 21.57 21.44 -0.84
CA TYR A 79 20.55 22.45 -0.56
C TYR A 79 20.94 23.41 0.58
N ILE A 80 22.09 23.22 1.21
CA ILE A 80 22.57 24.10 2.29
C ILE A 80 23.02 25.43 1.68
N VAL A 81 22.51 26.54 2.22
CA VAL A 81 22.91 27.88 1.76
C VAL A 81 24.25 28.29 2.39
N GLU A 82 25.24 28.62 1.57
CA GLU A 82 26.51 29.18 2.05
C GLU A 82 26.28 30.54 2.74
N GLY A 83 26.66 30.64 4.02
CA GLY A 83 26.40 31.82 4.86
C GLY A 83 25.07 31.78 5.63
N GLY A 84 24.37 30.64 5.62
CA GLY A 84 23.20 30.37 6.47
C GLY A 84 23.54 30.23 7.97
N PRO A 85 22.54 29.92 8.83
CA PRO A 85 22.77 29.70 10.25
C PRO A 85 23.83 28.60 10.48
N ASN A 86 24.76 28.84 11.42
CA ASN A 86 25.93 27.99 11.71
C ASN A 86 25.62 26.53 12.14
N SER A 87 24.34 26.13 12.19
CA SER A 87 23.88 24.84 12.73
C SER A 87 22.66 24.35 11.93
N VAL A 88 22.94 23.67 10.81
CA VAL A 88 21.94 22.86 10.09
C VAL A 88 21.88 21.46 10.71
N PRO A 89 20.69 20.85 10.87
CA PRO A 89 20.59 19.50 11.37
C PRO A 89 21.04 18.48 10.32
N TYR A 90 21.82 17.49 10.77
CA TYR A 90 22.26 16.36 9.97
C TYR A 90 21.51 15.08 10.31
N GLN A 91 21.29 14.81 11.60
CA GLN A 91 20.65 13.58 12.07
C GLN A 91 19.12 13.73 12.04
N SER A 92 18.41 12.63 11.79
CA SER A 92 16.94 12.58 11.87
C SER A 92 16.41 13.07 13.22
N ASP A 93 17.12 12.76 14.30
CA ASP A 93 16.81 13.21 15.66
C ASP A 93 16.95 14.72 15.85
N GLU A 94 17.92 15.36 15.19
CA GLU A 94 18.11 16.80 15.24
C GLU A 94 16.96 17.52 14.50
N PHE A 95 16.52 16.99 13.36
CA PHE A 95 15.32 17.49 12.69
C PHE A 95 14.09 17.38 13.59
N ALA A 96 13.91 16.25 14.28
CA ALA A 96 12.80 16.06 15.20
C ALA A 96 12.88 17.00 16.41
N ALA A 97 14.08 17.29 16.94
CA ALA A 97 14.28 18.26 18.00
C ALA A 97 13.90 19.68 17.54
N ARG A 98 14.38 20.10 16.36
CA ARG A 98 14.02 21.39 15.76
C ARG A 98 12.52 21.52 15.50
N PHE A 99 11.88 20.42 15.10
CA PHE A 99 10.45 20.40 14.89
C PHE A 99 9.70 20.62 16.20
N LYS A 100 10.08 19.95 17.29
CA LYS A 100 9.47 20.14 18.62
C LYS A 100 9.55 21.58 19.13
N ASP A 101 10.63 22.28 18.79
CA ASP A 101 10.84 23.69 19.17
C ASP A 101 10.11 24.68 18.22
N SER A 102 9.58 24.20 17.10
CA SER A 102 8.96 25.05 16.08
C SER A 102 7.55 25.51 16.45
N SER A 103 7.14 26.67 15.90
CA SER A 103 5.76 27.16 16.03
C SER A 103 4.73 26.23 15.38
N ILE A 104 5.13 25.49 14.33
CA ILE A 104 4.29 24.52 13.63
C ILE A 104 3.88 23.40 14.60
N PHE A 105 4.85 22.82 15.32
CA PHE A 105 4.57 21.76 16.29
C PHE A 105 3.63 22.22 17.40
N HIS A 106 3.86 23.41 17.96
CA HIS A 106 2.96 23.96 18.99
C HIS A 106 1.55 24.25 18.46
N THR A 107 1.43 24.65 17.19
CA THR A 107 0.12 24.86 16.54
C THR A 107 -0.61 23.53 16.39
N THR A 108 0.08 22.51 15.91
CA THR A 108 -0.45 21.14 15.80
C THR A 108 -0.88 20.61 17.17
N LEU A 109 -0.04 20.75 18.21
CA LEU A 109 -0.40 20.34 19.57
C LEU A 109 -1.66 21.05 20.09
N LYS A 110 -1.78 22.37 19.88
CA LYS A 110 -3.00 23.12 20.26
C LYS A 110 -4.24 22.62 19.54
N LEU A 111 -4.13 22.19 18.28
CA LEU A 111 -5.23 21.58 17.53
C LEU A 111 -5.60 20.20 18.07
N LEU A 112 -4.62 19.41 18.53
CA LEU A 112 -4.88 18.12 19.19
C LEU A 112 -5.51 18.29 20.57
N ASP A 113 -5.09 19.29 21.35
CA ASP A 113 -5.60 19.58 22.70
C ASP A 113 -6.95 20.30 22.69
N ALA A 114 -7.37 20.86 21.55
CA ALA A 114 -8.66 21.51 21.42
C ALA A 114 -9.77 20.47 21.72
N PRO A 115 -10.78 20.82 22.54
CA PRO A 115 -11.86 19.91 22.86
C PRO A 115 -12.53 19.49 21.54
N MET A 116 -12.52 18.18 21.23
CA MET A 116 -13.16 17.64 20.04
C MET A 116 -14.63 18.06 20.06
N GLN A 117 -14.98 19.02 19.20
CA GLN A 117 -16.34 19.48 19.05
C GLN A 117 -17.14 18.35 18.42
N ASP A 118 -18.04 17.77 19.22
CA ASP A 118 -18.87 16.61 18.90
C ASP A 118 -18.14 15.60 18.05
N SER A 119 -17.39 14.73 18.74
CA SER A 119 -16.91 13.47 18.21
C SER A 119 -17.86 12.98 17.13
N ILE A 120 -17.40 12.97 15.88
CA ILE A 120 -17.76 11.93 14.94
C ILE A 120 -17.23 10.68 15.63
N VAL A 121 -17.94 10.22 16.68
CA VAL A 121 -17.83 8.90 17.24
C VAL A 121 -17.96 8.07 16.01
N LEU A 122 -16.84 7.50 15.61
CA LEU A 122 -16.66 6.60 14.49
C LEU A 122 -17.91 5.73 14.41
N ALA A 123 -18.91 6.19 13.65
CA ALA A 123 -20.29 5.83 13.93
C ALA A 123 -20.47 4.44 13.34
N ASP A 124 -20.21 3.46 14.20
CA ASP A 124 -20.24 2.05 13.87
C ASP A 124 -19.37 1.74 12.64
N LEU A 125 -18.04 1.72 12.82
CA LEU A 125 -17.23 0.83 11.97
C LEU A 125 -17.72 -0.58 12.26
N LYS A 126 -18.77 -1.02 11.55
CA LYS A 126 -19.10 -2.43 11.50
C LYS A 126 -17.82 -3.14 11.09
N PRO A 127 -17.24 -4.00 11.95
CA PRO A 127 -15.94 -4.61 11.69
C PRO A 127 -15.93 -5.34 10.35
N PHE A 128 -17.10 -5.84 9.95
CA PHE A 128 -17.35 -6.48 8.68
C PHE A 128 -18.56 -5.83 7.99
N ARG A 129 -18.39 -5.52 6.71
CA ARG A 129 -19.47 -4.97 5.88
C ARG A 129 -20.52 -6.04 5.51
N GLN A 130 -20.14 -7.31 5.54
CA GLN A 130 -20.97 -8.47 5.17
C GLN A 130 -20.92 -9.54 6.26
N THR A 131 -21.91 -10.44 6.24
CA THR A 131 -21.89 -11.66 7.05
C THR A 131 -20.97 -12.72 6.46
N PHE A 132 -20.52 -13.67 7.27
CA PHE A 132 -19.65 -14.76 6.82
C PHE A 132 -20.21 -15.55 5.63
N ALA A 133 -21.52 -15.83 5.62
CA ALA A 133 -22.16 -16.57 4.54
C ALA A 133 -22.20 -15.77 3.23
N GLU A 134 -22.45 -14.46 3.31
CA GLU A 134 -22.44 -13.56 2.15
C GLU A 134 -21.04 -13.42 1.57
N ASP A 135 -20.03 -13.22 2.42
CA ASP A 135 -18.62 -13.18 2.01
C ASP A 135 -18.20 -14.51 1.36
N LEU A 136 -18.54 -15.65 1.99
CA LEU A 136 -18.24 -16.97 1.45
C LEU A 136 -18.87 -17.17 0.07
N SER A 137 -20.14 -16.79 -0.10
CA SER A 137 -20.83 -16.92 -1.38
C SER A 137 -20.22 -16.01 -2.45
N THR A 138 -19.83 -14.79 -2.09
CA THR A 138 -19.22 -13.81 -2.99
C THR A 138 -17.84 -14.27 -3.45
N LEU A 139 -17.01 -14.75 -2.51
CA LEU A 139 -15.69 -15.31 -2.80
C LEU A 139 -15.80 -16.58 -3.65
N PHE A 140 -16.77 -17.46 -3.35
CA PHE A 140 -17.00 -18.67 -4.13
C PHE A 140 -17.43 -18.34 -5.56
N ALA A 141 -18.42 -17.47 -5.73
CA ALA A 141 -18.86 -17.02 -7.05
C ALA A 141 -17.73 -16.36 -7.85
N ARG A 142 -16.91 -15.51 -7.20
CA ARG A 142 -15.72 -14.92 -7.81
C ARG A 142 -14.71 -15.98 -8.22
N GLN A 143 -14.44 -16.97 -7.37
CA GLN A 143 -13.47 -18.03 -7.66
C GLN A 143 -13.94 -18.93 -8.82
N VAL A 144 -15.22 -19.28 -8.86
CA VAL A 144 -15.83 -19.99 -10.00
C VAL A 144 -15.70 -19.16 -11.27
N LYS A 145 -16.02 -17.86 -11.23
CA LYS A 145 -15.89 -16.96 -12.38
C LYS A 145 -14.45 -16.85 -12.88
N LEU A 146 -13.46 -16.77 -11.99
CA LEU A 146 -12.05 -16.75 -12.35
C LEU A 146 -11.61 -18.07 -12.99
N LYS A 147 -12.00 -19.22 -12.39
CA LYS A 147 -11.71 -20.54 -12.96
C LYS A 147 -12.37 -20.76 -14.33
N LEU A 148 -13.60 -20.27 -14.52
CA LEU A 148 -14.31 -20.40 -15.79
C LEU A 148 -13.73 -19.52 -16.91
N ARG A 149 -13.11 -18.38 -16.55
CA ARG A 149 -12.45 -17.49 -17.52
C ARG A 149 -11.05 -17.96 -17.91
N ASP A 150 -10.45 -18.85 -17.13
CA ASP A 150 -9.20 -19.51 -17.50
C ASP A 150 -9.49 -20.70 -18.43
N THR A 151 -9.76 -20.37 -19.70
CA THR A 151 -10.05 -21.34 -20.75
C THR A 151 -8.87 -22.27 -21.00
N THR A 152 -7.63 -21.81 -20.83
CA THR A 152 -6.42 -22.63 -21.00
C THR A 152 -6.35 -23.72 -19.95
N TYR A 153 -6.59 -23.37 -18.68
CA TYR A 153 -6.67 -24.35 -17.59
C TYR A 153 -7.81 -25.35 -17.78
N LEU A 154 -9.00 -24.88 -18.17
CA LEU A 154 -10.17 -25.72 -18.43
C LEU A 154 -9.95 -26.71 -19.58
N VAL A 155 -9.38 -26.24 -20.70
CA VAL A 155 -9.05 -27.09 -21.84
C VAL A 155 -8.00 -28.12 -21.46
N GLY A 156 -6.95 -27.71 -20.72
CA GLY A 156 -5.94 -28.64 -20.20
C GLY A 156 -6.55 -29.74 -19.32
N ARG A 157 -7.51 -29.39 -18.46
CA ARG A 157 -8.27 -30.37 -17.67
C ARG A 157 -9.18 -31.27 -18.50
N ALA A 158 -9.83 -30.74 -19.51
CA ALA A 158 -10.67 -31.53 -20.41
C ALA A 158 -9.82 -32.56 -21.19
N VAL A 159 -8.65 -32.14 -21.69
CA VAL A 159 -7.70 -33.02 -22.39
C VAL A 159 -7.17 -34.10 -21.46
N MET A 160 -6.71 -33.74 -20.26
CA MET A 160 -6.28 -34.73 -19.26
C MET A 160 -7.40 -35.69 -18.85
N GLY A 161 -8.63 -35.19 -18.72
CA GLY A 161 -9.81 -36.00 -18.43
C GLY A 161 -10.11 -37.01 -19.55
N LEU A 162 -9.97 -36.62 -20.81
CA LEU A 162 -10.10 -37.53 -21.96
C LEU A 162 -8.99 -38.58 -22.01
N LEU A 163 -7.74 -38.20 -21.71
CA LEU A 163 -6.64 -39.15 -21.61
C LEU A 163 -6.92 -40.20 -20.53
N TYR A 164 -7.30 -39.79 -19.32
CA TYR A 164 -7.67 -40.73 -18.25
C TYR A 164 -8.89 -41.58 -18.62
N GLY A 165 -9.92 -40.96 -19.20
CA GLY A 165 -11.13 -41.67 -19.62
C GLY A 165 -10.86 -42.72 -20.69
N SER A 166 -9.88 -42.49 -21.57
CA SER A 166 -9.51 -43.44 -22.64
C SER A 166 -8.55 -44.55 -22.15
N THR A 167 -7.60 -44.25 -21.27
CA THR A 167 -6.66 -45.25 -20.74
C THR A 167 -7.33 -46.27 -19.81
N PHE A 168 -8.39 -45.86 -19.11
CA PHE A 168 -9.11 -46.69 -18.15
C PHE A 168 -10.54 -47.06 -18.62
N TRP A 169 -10.81 -46.91 -19.92
CA TRP A 169 -12.07 -47.33 -20.52
C TRP A 169 -12.27 -48.84 -20.37
N GLN A 170 -13.39 -49.28 -19.79
CA GLN A 170 -13.71 -50.70 -19.52
C GLN A 170 -12.73 -51.44 -18.60
N MET A 171 -12.18 -50.76 -17.59
CA MET A 171 -11.44 -51.41 -16.51
C MET A 171 -12.35 -52.39 -15.74
N ASP A 172 -11.81 -53.57 -15.43
CA ASP A 172 -12.50 -54.61 -14.64
C ASP A 172 -12.59 -54.20 -13.16
N ASP A 173 -13.80 -54.05 -12.65
CA ASP A 173 -14.11 -53.59 -11.28
C ASP A 173 -13.66 -54.58 -10.19
N SER A 174 -13.29 -55.80 -10.58
CA SER A 174 -12.87 -56.85 -9.65
C SER A 174 -11.48 -56.64 -9.04
N ASN A 175 -10.66 -55.73 -9.58
CA ASN A 175 -9.26 -55.57 -9.19
C ASN A 175 -9.01 -54.23 -8.46
N SER A 176 -9.21 -54.24 -7.13
CA SER A 176 -9.14 -53.04 -6.27
C SER A 176 -7.77 -52.34 -6.24
N GLN A 177 -6.68 -53.07 -6.55
CA GLN A 177 -5.33 -52.50 -6.64
C GLN A 177 -5.21 -51.51 -7.80
N LEU A 178 -5.89 -51.77 -8.91
CA LEU A 178 -5.88 -50.90 -10.08
C LEU A 178 -6.69 -49.62 -9.84
N ILE A 179 -7.83 -49.73 -9.15
CA ILE A 179 -8.67 -48.59 -8.75
C ILE A 179 -7.92 -47.69 -7.76
N LEU A 180 -7.22 -48.27 -6.78
CA LEU A 180 -6.41 -47.51 -5.83
C LEU A 180 -5.22 -46.82 -6.50
N GLY A 181 -4.57 -47.49 -7.46
CA GLY A 181 -3.50 -46.91 -8.28
C GLY A 181 -3.98 -45.72 -9.12
N LEU A 182 -5.19 -45.80 -9.69
CA LEU A 182 -5.82 -44.69 -10.42
C LEU A 182 -6.09 -43.49 -9.51
N LEU A 183 -6.65 -43.71 -8.32
CA LEU A 183 -6.91 -42.64 -7.35
C LEU A 183 -5.62 -41.95 -6.89
N MET A 184 -4.56 -42.72 -6.62
CA MET A 184 -3.23 -42.20 -6.30
C MET A 184 -2.66 -41.36 -7.44
N PHE A 185 -2.73 -41.86 -8.68
CA PHE A 185 -2.23 -41.15 -9.85
C PHE A 185 -2.98 -39.84 -10.11
N LEU A 186 -4.31 -39.83 -9.97
CA LEU A 186 -5.14 -38.62 -10.04
C LEU A 186 -4.83 -37.62 -8.92
N SER A 187 -4.55 -38.10 -7.71
CA SER A 187 -4.19 -37.20 -6.60
C SER A 187 -2.81 -36.54 -6.81
N MET A 188 -1.83 -37.28 -7.32
CA MET A 188 -0.48 -36.80 -7.60
C MET A 188 -0.42 -35.86 -8.81
N SER A 189 -1.20 -36.13 -9.86
CA SER A 189 -1.23 -35.27 -11.06
C SER A 189 -1.82 -33.89 -10.78
N GLN A 190 -2.74 -33.78 -9.81
CA GLN A 190 -3.28 -32.50 -9.35
C GLN A 190 -2.29 -31.74 -8.45
N ALA A 191 -1.48 -32.45 -7.66
CA ALA A 191 -0.46 -31.85 -6.80
C ALA A 191 0.66 -31.15 -7.60
N SER A 192 1.04 -31.71 -8.75
CA SER A 192 2.06 -31.12 -9.65
C SER A 192 1.64 -29.77 -10.24
N GLN A 193 0.33 -29.51 -10.39
CA GLN A 193 -0.19 -28.25 -10.97
C GLN A 193 -0.38 -27.15 -9.92
N GLY A 194 -0.30 -27.49 -8.62
CA GLY A 194 -0.39 -26.53 -7.53
C GLY A 194 0.78 -25.53 -7.50
N SER A 195 2.00 -25.99 -7.82
CA SER A 195 3.20 -25.14 -7.84
C SER A 195 3.14 -24.07 -8.93
N THR A 196 2.70 -24.43 -10.13
CA THR A 196 2.60 -23.48 -11.27
C THR A 196 1.53 -22.41 -11.03
N TYR A 197 0.46 -22.74 -10.31
CA TYR A 197 -0.57 -21.78 -9.91
C TYR A 197 -0.09 -20.80 -8.83
N ILE A 198 0.82 -21.23 -7.96
CA ILE A 198 1.42 -20.38 -6.91
C ILE A 198 2.48 -19.46 -7.51
N ASP A 199 3.34 -19.96 -8.40
CA ASP A 199 4.36 -19.14 -9.10
C ASP A 199 3.76 -18.09 -10.05
N ALA A 200 2.60 -18.37 -10.67
CA ALA A 200 1.89 -17.37 -11.47
C ALA A 200 1.34 -16.20 -10.62
N ARG A 201 1.27 -16.38 -9.29
CA ARG A 201 0.71 -15.41 -8.36
C ARG A 201 1.76 -14.46 -7.77
N THR A 202 3.03 -14.82 -7.83
CA THR A 202 4.16 -14.01 -7.32
C THR A 202 4.63 -12.92 -8.29
N VAL A 203 3.96 -12.72 -9.42
CA VAL A 203 4.26 -11.66 -10.40
C VAL A 203 3.46 -10.37 -10.13
N PHE A 204 2.81 -10.25 -8.98
CA PHE A 204 2.22 -9.00 -8.50
C PHE A 204 2.62 -8.73 -7.05
#